data_AF-A0A950V7B8-F1
#
_entry.id   AF-A0A950V7B8-F1
#
_cell.length_a   1.000
_cell.length_b   1.000
_cell.length_c   1.000
_cell.angle_alpha   90.00
_cell.angle_beta   90.00
_cell.angle_gamma   90.00
#
_symmetry.space_group_name_H-M   'P 1'
#
loop_
_entity.id
_entity.type
_entity.pdbx_description
1 polymer ?
#
loop_
_entity_poly.entity_id
_entity_poly.type
_entity_poly.pdbx_seq_one_letter_code
_entity_poly.pdbx_strand_id
1 'polypeptide(L)'
;MSHRWFPILLCGVIFGLYLGLPTRSYYWDGVLFSLRIEQAQQHQIPVGELFHANHLLYSPAGYLLYSAALDCGLMLRAISALQVANAVLSSISAYVVFILARRFTGSEKVGWLCAALFAFGATWWKFSTDADAYVISNLLILVAIASLTSARSNVVLCGVCHTTAMLFHELAVFAYAPILLTLALDNRRPVRVRIVRFAAYIIATITCVWVVYWWCYRARFGPRHSGLISWARSYASDSGFTRSLGQLIGANIASCVKLFAGGKLALIEEFSSWPMWVSLTVCVAAVSAGMVLARGHVPRNEPLKTDRKDLTVLWMWLLAPAIFLASWDPGSAFHKLFLWPAIVLLIGAYGLPRLPSRVAAAFVLALVAWNFGAFIWPHAHVSADPVLSLAVEIDKQLPRNATVYYAAFSPDDWYLDYFAPGRKWVQMTSDSGQVVVAGTGPVCFETTALQNLKDPLRPDPRLSWALVNQQHNIRFECVHEPR
;
A
#
# COMPACT_ATOMS: atom_id res chain seq x y z
N MET A 1 33.99 5.08 -13.23
CA MET A 1 33.33 4.20 -12.25
C MET A 1 32.61 3.09 -13.00
N SER A 2 32.74 1.83 -12.59
CA SER A 2 32.11 0.71 -13.30
C SER A 2 30.57 0.84 -13.25
N HIS A 3 29.89 0.45 -14.33
CA HIS A 3 28.42 0.43 -14.46
C HIS A 3 27.68 -0.34 -13.33
N ARG A 4 28.40 -1.05 -12.46
CA ARG A 4 27.87 -1.86 -11.37
C ARG A 4 27.35 -1.05 -10.17
N TRP A 5 27.88 0.16 -9.93
CA TRP A 5 27.53 0.94 -8.73
C TRP A 5 26.30 1.82 -8.90
N PHE A 6 25.99 2.24 -10.12
CA PHE A 6 24.87 3.15 -10.36
C PHE A 6 23.54 2.60 -9.82
N PRO A 7 23.17 1.32 -10.01
CA PRO A 7 21.87 0.82 -9.50
C PRO A 7 21.76 0.88 -7.98
N ILE A 8 22.88 0.65 -7.28
CA ILE A 8 22.95 0.76 -5.82
C ILE A 8 22.77 2.22 -5.40
N LEU A 9 23.42 3.15 -6.11
CA LEU A 9 23.25 4.58 -5.86
C LEU A 9 21.80 5.02 -6.05
N LEU A 10 21.12 4.55 -7.11
CA LEU A 10 19.70 4.84 -7.31
C LEU A 10 18.85 4.32 -6.15
N CYS A 11 19.09 3.09 -5.69
CA CYS A 11 18.39 2.55 -4.51
C CYS A 11 18.59 3.45 -3.30
N GLY A 12 19.83 3.88 -3.06
CA GLY A 12 20.17 4.79 -1.95
C GLY A 12 19.47 6.14 -2.07
N VAL A 13 19.41 6.71 -3.27
CA VAL A 13 18.70 7.98 -3.53
C VAL A 13 17.19 7.82 -3.33
N ILE A 14 16.57 6.79 -3.91
CA ILE A 14 15.14 6.51 -3.74
C ILE A 14 14.82 6.30 -2.26
N PHE A 15 15.62 5.50 -1.56
CA PHE A 15 15.46 5.24 -0.13
C PHE A 15 15.57 6.52 0.70
N GLY A 16 16.59 7.34 0.46
CA GLY A 16 16.78 8.61 1.15
C GLY A 16 15.60 9.57 0.92
N LEU A 17 15.06 9.60 -0.30
CA LEU A 17 13.90 10.42 -0.63
C LEU A 17 12.61 9.91 0.04
N TYR A 18 12.39 8.58 0.07
CA TYR A 18 11.25 7.99 0.79
C TYR A 18 11.31 8.26 2.30
N LEU A 19 12.49 8.18 2.91
CA LEU A 19 12.65 8.51 4.34
C LEU A 19 12.52 10.01 4.62
N GLY A 20 12.94 10.87 3.70
CA GLY A 20 12.88 12.32 3.87
C GLY A 20 11.46 12.89 3.74
N LEU A 21 10.56 12.18 3.06
CA LEU A 21 9.19 12.61 2.78
C LEU A 21 8.19 11.47 3.05
N PRO A 22 8.09 11.00 4.31
CA PRO A 22 7.14 9.98 4.68
C PRO A 22 5.71 10.48 4.49
N THR A 23 4.81 9.63 4.00
CA THR A 23 3.39 9.97 3.90
C THR A 23 2.82 10.16 5.30
N ARG A 24 2.03 11.23 5.47
CA ARG A 24 1.27 11.55 6.69
C ARG A 24 -0.24 11.44 6.48
N SER A 25 -0.69 11.22 5.25
CA SER A 25 -2.05 10.78 4.96
C SER A 25 -2.10 9.25 4.91
N TYR A 26 -2.18 8.66 6.09
CA TYR A 26 -1.98 7.23 6.27
C TYR A 26 -3.09 6.41 5.58
N TYR A 27 -2.81 5.15 5.33
CA TYR A 27 -3.82 4.16 5.03
C TYR A 27 -4.30 3.54 6.34
N TRP A 28 -5.62 3.38 6.49
CA TRP A 28 -6.24 2.98 7.76
C TRP A 28 -5.72 1.63 8.27
N ASP A 29 -5.43 0.69 7.35
CA ASP A 29 -4.83 -0.61 7.69
C ASP A 29 -3.48 -0.44 8.38
N GLY A 30 -2.63 0.46 7.86
CA GLY A 30 -1.31 0.76 8.44
C GLY A 30 -1.40 1.26 9.87
N VAL A 31 -2.36 2.15 10.15
CA VAL A 31 -2.62 2.66 11.50
C VAL A 31 -3.12 1.54 12.41
N LEU A 32 -4.09 0.73 11.95
CA LEU A 32 -4.62 -0.40 12.71
C LEU A 32 -3.54 -1.43 13.05
N PHE A 33 -2.71 -1.82 12.08
CA PHE A 33 -1.63 -2.78 12.30
C PHE A 33 -0.62 -2.25 13.30
N SER A 34 -0.25 -0.96 13.16
CA SER A 34 0.68 -0.30 14.08
C SER A 34 0.13 -0.26 15.50
N LEU A 35 -1.15 0.09 15.67
CA LEU A 35 -1.84 0.08 16.95
C LEU A 35 -1.81 -1.31 17.59
N ARG A 36 -2.22 -2.35 16.84
CA ARG A 36 -2.25 -3.73 17.34
C ARG A 36 -0.85 -4.25 17.69
N ILE A 37 0.18 -3.91 16.90
CA ILE A 37 1.57 -4.26 17.18
C ILE A 37 2.02 -3.65 18.51
N GLU A 38 1.75 -2.37 18.75
CA GLU A 38 2.11 -1.68 19.99
C GLU A 38 1.33 -2.23 21.19
N GLN A 39 0.03 -2.49 21.04
CA GLN A 39 -0.79 -3.13 22.06
C GLN A 39 -0.26 -4.53 22.43
N ALA A 40 0.15 -5.33 21.43
CA ALA A 40 0.74 -6.64 21.68
C ALA A 40 2.09 -6.53 22.39
N GLN A 41 2.94 -5.57 21.99
CA GLN A 41 4.24 -5.29 22.63
C GLN A 41 4.07 -4.85 24.09
N GLN A 42 2.97 -4.16 24.40
CA GLN A 42 2.60 -3.73 25.75
C GLN A 42 1.78 -4.78 26.51
N HIS A 43 1.62 -5.99 25.97
CA HIS A 43 0.82 -7.08 26.55
C HIS A 43 -0.66 -6.74 26.81
N GLN A 44 -1.21 -5.74 26.11
CA GLN A 44 -2.62 -5.36 26.19
C GLN A 44 -3.51 -6.31 25.40
N ILE A 45 -2.96 -6.94 24.36
CA ILE A 45 -3.63 -8.00 23.60
C ILE A 45 -2.69 -9.20 23.41
N PRO A 46 -3.20 -10.43 23.23
CA PRO A 46 -2.39 -11.59 22.88
C PRO A 46 -1.75 -11.44 21.50
N VAL A 47 -0.53 -11.95 21.30
CA VAL A 47 0.17 -11.95 20.00
C VAL A 47 -0.64 -12.65 18.89
N GLY A 48 -1.47 -13.64 19.24
CA GLY A 48 -2.36 -14.32 18.29
C GLY A 48 -3.37 -13.38 17.61
N GLU A 49 -3.71 -12.25 18.23
CA GLU A 49 -4.60 -11.23 17.64
C GLU A 49 -3.96 -10.49 16.46
N LEU A 50 -2.64 -10.59 16.27
CA LEU A 50 -1.93 -10.01 15.13
C LEU A 50 -2.21 -10.76 13.81
N PHE A 51 -2.65 -12.02 13.85
CA PHE A 51 -2.96 -12.78 12.64
C PHE A 51 -4.29 -12.36 12.04
N HIS A 52 -4.29 -11.73 10.86
CA HIS A 52 -5.50 -11.30 10.15
C HIS A 52 -5.65 -12.04 8.82
N ALA A 53 -6.85 -12.50 8.46
CA ALA A 53 -7.06 -13.38 7.30
C ALA A 53 -6.52 -12.79 5.98
N ASN A 54 -6.66 -11.49 5.76
CA ASN A 54 -6.27 -10.83 4.49
C ASN A 54 -4.80 -10.36 4.47
N HIS A 55 -4.17 -10.31 5.65
CA HIS A 55 -2.82 -9.75 5.87
C HIS A 55 -2.02 -10.65 6.83
N LEU A 56 -2.08 -11.97 6.59
CA LEU A 56 -1.79 -13.02 7.57
C LEU A 56 -0.46 -12.86 8.30
N LEU A 57 0.61 -12.57 7.55
CA LEU A 57 1.95 -12.42 8.08
C LEU A 57 2.41 -10.96 8.27
N TYR A 58 1.58 -9.98 7.89
CA TYR A 58 2.01 -8.58 7.92
C TYR A 58 2.23 -8.06 9.34
N SER A 59 1.19 -8.06 10.19
CA SER A 59 1.31 -7.55 11.56
C SER A 59 2.30 -8.36 12.42
N PRO A 60 2.37 -9.71 12.33
CA PRO A 60 3.40 -10.47 13.02
C PRO A 60 4.83 -10.12 12.58
N ALA A 61 5.07 -9.93 11.27
CA ALA A 61 6.38 -9.48 10.79
C ALA A 61 6.70 -8.06 11.27
N GLY A 62 5.70 -7.18 11.27
CA GLY A 62 5.79 -5.83 11.81
C GLY A 62 6.11 -5.81 13.31
N TYR A 63 5.51 -6.71 14.08
CA TYR A 63 5.81 -6.90 15.50
C TYR A 63 7.28 -7.26 15.70
N LEU A 64 7.80 -8.26 14.98
CA LEU A 64 9.21 -8.65 15.07
C LEU A 64 10.16 -7.50 14.71
N LEU A 65 9.84 -6.75 13.66
CA LEU A 65 10.61 -5.59 13.24
C LEU A 65 10.60 -4.50 14.34
N TYR A 66 9.43 -4.21 14.88
CA TYR A 66 9.26 -3.20 15.92
C TYR A 66 9.97 -3.58 17.21
N SER A 67 9.83 -4.83 17.68
CA SER A 67 10.56 -5.35 18.84
C SER A 67 12.08 -5.24 18.62
N ALA A 68 12.59 -5.64 17.46
CA ALA A 68 14.01 -5.52 17.14
C ALA A 68 14.52 -4.06 17.13
N ALA A 69 13.69 -3.11 16.67
CA ALA A 69 14.02 -1.69 16.71
C ALA A 69 14.13 -1.19 18.17
N LEU A 70 13.18 -1.58 19.03
CA LEU A 70 13.22 -1.26 20.46
C LEU A 70 14.44 -1.88 21.15
N ASP A 71 14.78 -3.14 20.83
CA ASP A 71 15.97 -3.83 21.36
C ASP A 71 17.28 -3.14 20.95
N CYS A 72 17.28 -2.46 19.79
CA CYS A 72 18.39 -1.62 19.34
C CYS A 72 18.39 -0.20 19.95
N GLY A 73 17.48 0.09 20.88
CA GLY A 73 17.35 1.41 21.53
C GLY A 73 16.69 2.49 20.66
N LEU A 74 16.05 2.13 19.54
CA LEU A 74 15.33 3.09 18.70
C LEU A 74 13.96 3.38 19.32
N MET A 75 13.77 4.60 19.84
CA MET A 75 12.49 5.05 20.42
C MET A 75 11.51 5.52 19.32
N LEU A 76 11.17 4.62 18.41
CA LEU A 76 10.22 4.87 17.32
C LEU A 76 8.84 4.34 17.69
N ARG A 77 7.79 4.82 17.00
CA ARG A 77 6.47 4.17 16.98
C ARG A 77 6.44 3.06 15.92
N ALA A 78 5.56 2.08 16.05
CA ALA A 78 5.46 0.96 15.11
C ALA A 78 5.19 1.42 13.67
N ILE A 79 4.36 2.46 13.48
CA ILE A 79 4.09 3.00 12.15
C ILE A 79 5.36 3.50 11.45
N SER A 80 6.27 4.12 12.21
CA SER A 80 7.54 4.62 11.66
C SER A 80 8.49 3.47 11.32
N ALA A 81 8.53 2.42 12.14
CA ALA A 81 9.30 1.22 11.83
C ALA A 81 8.81 0.55 10.52
N LEU A 82 7.48 0.45 10.36
CA LEU A 82 6.86 -0.09 9.15
C LEU A 82 7.11 0.80 7.92
N GLN A 83 7.01 2.13 8.05
CA GLN A 83 7.37 3.07 6.98
C GLN A 83 8.83 2.91 6.52
N VAL A 84 9.77 2.75 7.46
CA VAL A 84 11.18 2.51 7.14
C VAL A 84 11.34 1.18 6.38
N ALA A 85 10.68 0.11 6.83
CA ALA A 85 10.71 -1.17 6.12
C ALA A 85 10.13 -1.06 4.70
N ASN A 86 8.99 -0.39 4.53
CA ASN A 86 8.41 -0.18 3.21
C ASN A 86 9.32 0.66 2.31
N ALA A 87 9.98 1.70 2.84
CA ALA A 87 10.94 2.49 2.07
C ALA A 87 12.12 1.63 1.57
N VAL A 88 12.66 0.74 2.41
CA VAL A 88 13.73 -0.21 2.03
C VAL A 88 13.23 -1.17 0.94
N LEU A 89 12.11 -1.85 1.19
CA LEU A 89 11.57 -2.88 0.29
C LEU A 89 11.14 -2.28 -1.06
N SER A 90 10.61 -1.07 -1.07
CA SER A 90 10.26 -0.35 -2.30
C SER A 90 11.49 0.06 -3.10
N SER A 91 12.57 0.47 -2.43
CA SER A 91 13.83 0.78 -3.11
C SER A 91 14.43 -0.47 -3.76
N ILE A 92 14.37 -1.61 -3.09
CA ILE A 92 14.74 -2.93 -3.67
C ILE A 92 13.81 -3.28 -4.84
N SER A 93 12.51 -3.01 -4.73
CA SER A 93 11.53 -3.27 -5.80
C SER A 93 11.87 -2.48 -7.07
N ALA A 94 12.22 -1.19 -6.95
CA ALA A 94 12.65 -0.37 -8.07
C ALA A 94 13.91 -0.95 -8.76
N TYR A 95 14.83 -1.53 -7.99
CA TYR A 95 15.99 -2.23 -8.54
C TYR A 95 15.63 -3.52 -9.27
N VAL A 96 14.70 -4.32 -8.75
CA VAL A 96 14.21 -5.51 -9.45
C VAL A 96 13.49 -5.12 -10.75
N VAL A 97 12.72 -4.03 -10.75
CA VAL A 97 12.12 -3.46 -11.96
C VAL A 97 13.20 -3.03 -12.96
N PHE A 98 14.27 -2.35 -12.52
CA PHE A 98 15.41 -2.05 -13.39
C PHE A 98 15.99 -3.31 -14.05
N ILE A 99 16.23 -4.37 -13.27
CA ILE A 99 16.77 -5.65 -13.79
C ILE A 99 15.83 -6.26 -14.83
N LEU A 100 14.53 -6.34 -14.53
CA LEU A 100 13.52 -6.91 -15.41
C LEU A 100 13.37 -6.08 -16.70
N ALA A 101 13.26 -4.76 -16.59
CA ALA A 101 13.18 -3.87 -17.73
C ALA A 101 14.41 -3.98 -18.63
N ARG A 102 15.63 -3.99 -18.06
CA ARG A 102 16.86 -4.19 -18.81
C ARG A 102 16.88 -5.56 -19.50
N ARG A 103 16.39 -6.61 -18.84
CA ARG A 103 16.31 -7.96 -19.41
C ARG A 103 15.35 -8.01 -20.59
N PHE A 104 14.13 -7.50 -20.43
CA PHE A 104 13.09 -7.56 -21.46
C PHE A 104 13.33 -6.64 -22.65
N THR A 105 14.09 -5.56 -22.46
CA THR A 105 14.32 -4.56 -23.52
C THR A 105 15.73 -4.58 -24.09
N GLY A 106 16.67 -5.21 -23.40
CA GLY A 106 18.10 -5.15 -23.72
C GLY A 106 18.71 -3.74 -23.56
N SER A 107 18.00 -2.80 -22.92
CA SER A 107 18.40 -1.40 -22.82
C SER A 107 18.53 -0.95 -21.37
N GLU A 108 19.75 -0.56 -20.99
CA GLU A 108 20.03 -0.02 -19.66
C GLU A 108 19.27 1.30 -19.43
N LYS A 109 19.22 2.16 -20.44
CA LYS A 109 18.49 3.45 -20.39
C LYS A 109 17.00 3.25 -20.11
N VAL A 110 16.38 2.27 -20.76
CA VAL A 110 14.96 1.95 -20.51
C VAL A 110 14.78 1.39 -19.10
N GLY A 111 15.72 0.56 -18.63
CA GLY A 111 15.75 0.11 -17.25
C GLY A 111 15.70 1.27 -16.25
N TRP A 112 16.53 2.29 -16.45
CA TRP A 112 16.57 3.49 -15.61
C TRP A 112 15.25 4.25 -15.60
N LEU A 113 14.69 4.48 -16.79
CA LEU A 113 13.41 5.18 -16.94
C LEU A 113 12.25 4.41 -16.30
N CYS A 114 12.22 3.08 -16.44
CA CYS A 114 11.23 2.23 -15.79
C CYS A 114 11.37 2.27 -14.26
N ALA A 115 12.60 2.21 -13.72
CA ALA A 115 12.81 2.27 -12.28
C ALA A 115 12.39 3.63 -11.69
N ALA A 116 12.72 4.74 -12.36
CA ALA A 116 12.27 6.07 -11.96
C ALA A 116 10.74 6.21 -12.09
N LEU A 117 10.16 5.80 -13.22
CA LEU A 117 8.70 5.79 -13.40
C LEU A 117 8.02 4.99 -12.28
N PHE A 118 8.51 3.79 -11.98
CA PHE A 118 8.00 2.93 -10.93
C PHE A 118 8.07 3.57 -9.54
N ALA A 119 9.24 4.06 -9.16
CA ALA A 119 9.50 4.59 -7.82
C ALA A 119 8.74 5.89 -7.52
N PHE A 120 8.48 6.70 -8.54
CA PHE A 120 7.81 7.99 -8.41
C PHE A 120 6.36 7.99 -8.93
N GLY A 121 5.77 6.84 -9.25
CA GLY A 121 4.33 6.74 -9.48
C GLY A 121 3.57 7.10 -8.21
N ALA A 122 2.53 7.94 -8.29
CA ALA A 122 1.90 8.52 -7.12
C ALA A 122 1.41 7.47 -6.10
N THR A 123 0.64 6.47 -6.55
CA THR A 123 0.17 5.41 -5.65
C THR A 123 1.34 4.58 -5.09
N TRP A 124 2.35 4.28 -5.91
CA TRP A 124 3.53 3.53 -5.44
C TRP A 124 4.31 4.31 -4.38
N TRP A 125 4.52 5.61 -4.59
CA TRP A 125 5.14 6.49 -3.59
C TRP A 125 4.37 6.47 -2.29
N LYS A 126 3.04 6.65 -2.34
CA LYS A 126 2.18 6.67 -1.14
C LYS A 126 2.48 5.46 -0.25
N PHE A 127 2.36 4.26 -0.79
CA PHE A 127 2.59 3.01 -0.05
C PHE A 127 4.05 2.78 0.33
N SER A 128 4.99 3.16 -0.55
CA SER A 128 6.42 3.09 -0.22
C SER A 128 6.83 3.95 0.99
N THR A 129 6.02 4.95 1.32
CA THR A 129 6.26 5.91 2.40
C THR A 129 5.19 5.85 3.49
N ASP A 130 4.34 4.82 3.47
CA ASP A 130 3.29 4.54 4.43
C ASP A 130 3.52 3.14 5.03
N ALA A 131 2.75 2.75 6.04
CA ALA A 131 2.73 1.40 6.58
C ALA A 131 1.66 0.56 5.86
N ASP A 132 2.07 -0.35 4.98
CA ASP A 132 1.17 -1.25 4.27
C ASP A 132 1.79 -2.60 3.89
N ALA A 133 0.94 -3.59 3.60
CA ALA A 133 1.32 -4.95 3.23
C ALA A 133 1.60 -5.16 1.72
N TYR A 134 1.19 -4.22 0.86
CA TYR A 134 1.29 -4.34 -0.58
C TYR A 134 2.73 -4.26 -1.07
N VAL A 135 3.57 -3.42 -0.45
CA VAL A 135 4.97 -3.22 -0.86
C VAL A 135 5.76 -4.54 -0.80
N ILE A 136 5.75 -5.22 0.36
CA ILE A 136 6.46 -6.49 0.54
C ILE A 136 5.92 -7.58 -0.38
N SER A 137 4.59 -7.65 -0.55
CA SER A 137 3.95 -8.62 -1.44
C SER A 137 4.35 -8.40 -2.91
N ASN A 138 4.36 -7.15 -3.38
CA ASN A 138 4.78 -6.80 -4.74
C ASN A 138 6.27 -7.06 -5.00
N LEU A 139 7.14 -6.78 -4.02
CA LEU A 139 8.56 -7.14 -4.11
C LEU A 139 8.74 -8.65 -4.32
N LEU A 140 8.03 -9.45 -3.54
CA LEU A 140 8.12 -10.91 -3.61
C LEU A 140 7.60 -11.44 -4.96
N ILE A 141 6.54 -10.87 -5.52
CA ILE A 141 6.07 -11.19 -6.89
C ILE A 141 7.12 -10.81 -7.94
N LEU A 142 7.73 -9.62 -7.82
CA LEU A 142 8.80 -9.16 -8.70
C LEU A 142 9.98 -10.14 -8.67
N VAL A 143 10.41 -10.58 -7.49
CA VAL A 143 11.47 -11.59 -7.33
C VAL A 143 11.05 -12.94 -7.89
N ALA A 144 9.80 -13.37 -7.68
CA ALA A 144 9.27 -14.61 -8.22
C ALA A 144 9.36 -14.62 -9.76
N ILE A 145 8.84 -13.59 -10.41
CA ILE A 145 8.88 -13.44 -11.88
C ILE A 145 10.33 -13.29 -12.38
N ALA A 146 11.17 -12.52 -11.69
CA ALA A 146 12.58 -12.34 -12.06
C ALA A 146 13.39 -13.65 -11.95
N SER A 147 13.12 -14.49 -10.95
CA SER A 147 13.78 -15.79 -10.78
C SER A 147 13.40 -16.76 -11.88
N LEU A 148 12.14 -16.74 -12.31
CA LEU A 148 11.60 -17.65 -13.31
C LEU A 148 12.01 -17.28 -14.74
N THR A 149 12.02 -15.98 -15.06
CA THR A 149 12.42 -15.44 -16.38
C THR A 149 13.93 -15.34 -16.56
N SER A 150 14.73 -15.73 -15.56
CA SER A 150 16.19 -15.68 -15.68
C SER A 150 16.74 -16.80 -16.58
N ALA A 151 17.98 -16.65 -17.05
CA ALA A 151 18.65 -17.71 -17.82
C ALA A 151 18.71 -19.04 -17.04
N ARG A 152 18.91 -18.95 -15.71
CA ARG A 152 18.88 -20.08 -14.77
C ARG A 152 17.58 -20.03 -13.97
N SER A 153 16.48 -20.41 -14.62
CA SER A 153 15.15 -20.46 -14.01
C SER A 153 15.16 -21.19 -12.66
N ASN A 154 14.76 -20.50 -11.59
CA ASN A 154 14.70 -21.05 -10.23
C ASN A 154 13.24 -21.10 -9.75
N VAL A 155 12.62 -22.27 -9.89
CA VAL A 155 11.20 -22.47 -9.53
C VAL A 155 10.99 -22.54 -8.03
N VAL A 156 11.98 -23.00 -7.27
CA VAL A 156 11.88 -23.07 -5.81
C VAL A 156 11.83 -21.67 -5.23
N LEU A 157 12.74 -20.78 -5.63
CA LEU A 157 12.72 -19.38 -5.21
C LEU A 157 11.42 -18.68 -5.65
N CYS A 158 10.95 -18.95 -6.87
CA CYS A 158 9.67 -18.46 -7.36
C CYS A 158 8.50 -18.89 -6.46
N GLY A 159 8.42 -20.18 -6.13
CA GLY A 159 7.36 -20.73 -5.28
C GLY A 159 7.40 -20.17 -3.86
N VAL A 160 8.58 -20.10 -3.25
CA VAL A 160 8.76 -19.50 -1.92
C VAL A 160 8.31 -18.04 -1.91
N CYS A 161 8.82 -17.22 -2.84
CA CYS A 161 8.45 -15.80 -2.89
C CYS A 161 6.96 -15.62 -3.17
N HIS A 162 6.38 -16.36 -4.11
CA HIS A 162 4.95 -16.25 -4.44
C HIS A 162 4.04 -16.69 -3.30
N THR A 163 4.36 -17.81 -2.62
CA THR A 163 3.62 -18.25 -1.43
C THR A 163 3.72 -17.20 -0.32
N THR A 164 4.91 -16.69 -0.03
CA THR A 164 5.08 -15.65 0.97
C THR A 164 4.34 -14.36 0.58
N ALA A 165 4.31 -13.99 -0.71
CA ALA A 165 3.55 -12.84 -1.20
C ALA A 165 2.05 -12.99 -0.92
N MET A 166 1.47 -14.18 -1.17
CA MET A 166 0.06 -14.49 -0.87
C MET A 166 -0.23 -14.44 0.63
N LEU A 167 0.73 -14.81 1.47
CA LEU A 167 0.59 -14.77 2.93
C LEU A 167 0.72 -13.35 3.51
N PHE A 168 1.37 -12.43 2.79
CA PHE A 168 1.35 -11.00 3.15
C PHE A 168 0.10 -10.29 2.62
N HIS A 169 -0.34 -10.63 1.40
CA HIS A 169 -1.54 -10.06 0.81
C HIS A 169 -2.16 -10.98 -0.25
N GLU A 170 -3.45 -11.27 -0.13
CA GLU A 170 -4.18 -12.27 -0.92
C GLU A 170 -4.21 -12.02 -2.44
N LEU A 171 -4.30 -10.75 -2.88
CA LEU A 171 -4.25 -10.37 -4.30
C LEU A 171 -2.99 -10.86 -5.05
N ALA A 172 -1.93 -11.25 -4.33
CA ALA A 172 -0.79 -11.91 -4.95
C ALA A 172 -1.16 -13.22 -5.67
N VAL A 173 -2.30 -13.84 -5.35
CA VAL A 173 -2.83 -15.03 -6.05
C VAL A 173 -2.90 -14.83 -7.57
N PHE A 174 -3.13 -13.60 -8.04
CA PHE A 174 -3.19 -13.34 -9.48
C PHE A 174 -1.83 -13.48 -10.19
N ALA A 175 -0.72 -13.51 -9.45
CA ALA A 175 0.59 -13.84 -10.01
C ALA A 175 0.71 -15.31 -10.45
N TYR A 176 -0.24 -16.20 -10.08
CA TYR A 176 -0.33 -17.52 -10.72
C TYR A 176 -0.40 -17.40 -12.25
N ALA A 177 -1.16 -16.45 -12.80
CA ALA A 177 -1.34 -16.34 -14.26
C ALA A 177 -0.02 -16.17 -15.03
N PRO A 178 0.83 -15.15 -14.76
CA PRO A 178 2.12 -15.02 -15.44
C PRO A 178 3.11 -16.14 -15.09
N ILE A 179 3.10 -16.64 -13.85
CA ILE A 179 4.03 -17.69 -13.40
C ILE A 179 3.75 -19.03 -14.10
N LEU A 180 2.49 -19.48 -14.06
CA LEU A 180 2.05 -20.73 -14.66
C LEU A 180 2.20 -20.70 -16.18
N LEU A 181 1.91 -19.55 -16.80
CA LEU A 181 2.17 -19.37 -18.23
C LEU A 181 3.66 -19.50 -18.56
N THR A 182 4.54 -18.88 -17.76
CA THR A 182 5.99 -18.98 -17.97
C THR A 182 6.47 -20.44 -17.87
N LEU A 183 5.96 -21.22 -16.91
CA LEU A 183 6.25 -22.66 -16.78
C LEU A 183 5.75 -23.45 -17.99
N ALA A 184 4.55 -23.12 -18.49
CA ALA A 184 3.97 -23.78 -19.67
C ALA A 184 4.73 -23.45 -20.97
N LEU A 185 5.27 -22.23 -21.10
CA LEU A 185 5.99 -21.75 -22.28
C LEU A 185 7.51 -22.04 -22.27
N ASP A 186 8.03 -22.73 -21.25
CA ASP A 186 9.44 -23.12 -21.12
C ASP A 186 9.84 -24.21 -22.14
N ASN A 187 10.04 -23.81 -23.39
CA ASN A 187 10.41 -24.72 -24.50
C ASN A 187 11.79 -25.39 -24.31
N ARG A 188 12.56 -25.03 -23.28
CA ARG A 188 13.82 -25.72 -22.95
C ARG A 188 13.58 -27.11 -22.34
N ARG A 189 12.33 -27.44 -22.00
CA ARG A 189 11.95 -28.68 -21.32
C ARG A 189 10.88 -29.46 -22.10
N PRO A 190 10.89 -30.81 -22.06
CA PRO A 190 9.83 -31.63 -22.63
C PRO A 190 8.45 -31.30 -22.06
N VAL A 191 7.38 -31.50 -22.85
CA VAL A 191 5.97 -31.25 -22.44
C VAL A 191 5.63 -31.93 -21.11
N ARG A 192 6.00 -33.20 -20.93
CA ARG A 192 5.74 -33.95 -19.69
C ARG A 192 6.37 -33.27 -18.46
N VAL A 193 7.61 -32.81 -18.58
CA VAL A 193 8.31 -32.11 -17.49
C VAL A 193 7.64 -30.76 -17.18
N ARG A 194 7.14 -30.05 -18.19
CA ARG A 194 6.39 -28.81 -18.00
C ARG A 194 5.09 -29.04 -17.23
N ILE A 195 4.31 -30.06 -17.61
CA ILE A 195 3.05 -30.43 -16.93
C ILE A 195 3.32 -30.79 -15.47
N VAL A 196 4.34 -31.63 -15.20
CA VAL A 196 4.69 -32.02 -13.82
C VAL A 196 5.11 -30.81 -13.00
N ARG A 197 5.97 -29.92 -13.53
CA ARG A 197 6.38 -28.70 -12.82
C ARG A 197 5.20 -27.76 -12.56
N PHE A 198 4.30 -27.62 -13.51
CA PHE A 198 3.08 -26.83 -13.37
C PHE A 198 2.19 -27.36 -12.24
N ALA A 199 1.89 -28.67 -12.27
CA ALA A 199 1.06 -29.30 -11.25
C ALA A 199 1.73 -29.29 -9.87
N ALA A 200 3.01 -29.64 -9.80
CA ALA A 200 3.78 -29.62 -8.56
C ALA A 200 3.86 -28.20 -7.95
N TYR A 201 3.99 -27.17 -8.79
CA TYR A 201 3.98 -25.78 -8.34
C TYR A 201 2.66 -25.44 -7.63
N ILE A 202 1.52 -25.68 -8.28
CA ILE A 202 0.19 -25.39 -7.71
C ILE A 202 -0.04 -26.15 -6.40
N ILE A 203 0.22 -27.46 -6.40
CA ILE A 203 0.01 -28.30 -5.21
C ILE A 203 0.87 -27.82 -4.05
N ALA A 204 2.16 -27.56 -4.30
CA ALA A 204 3.08 -27.10 -3.26
C ALA A 204 2.66 -25.74 -2.70
N THR A 205 2.40 -24.75 -3.55
CA THR A 205 2.08 -23.39 -3.10
C THR A 205 0.73 -23.34 -2.37
N ILE A 206 -0.30 -24.05 -2.85
CA ILE A 206 -1.60 -24.17 -2.14
C ILE A 206 -1.42 -24.85 -0.79
N THR A 207 -0.69 -25.97 -0.74
CA THR A 207 -0.47 -26.71 0.50
C THR A 207 0.26 -25.85 1.53
N CYS A 208 1.32 -25.13 1.12
CA CYS A 208 2.04 -24.23 2.00
C CYS A 208 1.15 -23.10 2.55
N VAL A 209 0.38 -22.43 1.68
CA VAL A 209 -0.56 -21.38 2.13
C VAL A 209 -1.54 -21.96 3.15
N TRP A 210 -2.15 -23.11 2.83
CA TRP A 210 -3.16 -23.73 3.68
C TRP A 210 -2.62 -24.13 5.06
N VAL A 211 -1.42 -24.71 5.11
CA VAL A 211 -0.75 -25.07 6.36
C VAL A 211 -0.50 -23.84 7.24
N VAL A 212 -0.03 -22.74 6.65
CA VAL A 212 0.23 -21.50 7.41
C VAL A 212 -1.08 -20.87 7.91
N TYR A 213 -2.13 -20.81 7.08
CA TYR A 213 -3.46 -20.36 7.51
C TYR A 213 -3.99 -21.19 8.67
N TRP A 214 -3.90 -22.52 8.60
CA TRP A 214 -4.33 -23.40 9.67
C TRP A 214 -3.57 -23.15 10.98
N TRP A 215 -2.24 -22.97 10.90
CA TRP A 215 -1.41 -22.71 12.08
C TRP A 215 -1.73 -21.35 12.72
N CYS A 216 -1.82 -20.28 11.92
CA CYS A 216 -2.19 -18.94 12.39
C CYS A 216 -3.61 -18.90 12.98
N TYR A 217 -4.56 -19.60 12.36
CA TYR A 217 -5.92 -19.76 12.88
C TYR A 217 -5.93 -20.41 14.26
N ARG A 218 -5.17 -21.50 14.43
CA ARG A 218 -5.03 -22.18 15.72
C ARG A 218 -4.39 -21.29 16.77
N ALA A 219 -3.39 -20.50 16.39
CA ALA A 219 -2.73 -19.55 17.27
C ALA A 219 -3.66 -18.41 17.73
N ARG A 220 -4.57 -17.95 16.84
CA ARG A 220 -5.53 -16.87 17.16
C ARG A 220 -6.70 -17.33 18.03
N PHE A 221 -7.35 -18.43 17.65
CA PHE A 221 -8.65 -18.81 18.23
C PHE A 221 -8.60 -20.02 19.17
N GLY A 222 -7.46 -20.72 19.23
CA GLY A 222 -7.38 -22.00 19.93
C GLY A 222 -8.36 -23.04 19.35
N PRO A 223 -8.88 -23.97 20.16
CA PRO A 223 -9.76 -25.04 19.70
C PRO A 223 -11.27 -24.69 19.62
N ARG A 224 -11.72 -23.48 19.99
CA ARG A 224 -13.12 -23.22 20.39
C ARG A 224 -13.95 -22.25 19.53
N HIS A 225 -13.48 -21.75 18.38
CA HIS A 225 -14.22 -20.74 17.60
C HIS A 225 -14.44 -21.10 16.11
N SER A 226 -15.11 -20.18 15.40
CA SER A 226 -15.56 -20.21 14.00
C SER A 226 -14.67 -21.00 13.05
N GLY A 227 -15.22 -21.87 12.20
CA GLY A 227 -14.41 -22.71 11.30
C GLY A 227 -13.39 -21.92 10.46
N LEU A 228 -12.19 -22.50 10.27
CA LEU A 228 -11.06 -21.93 9.51
C LEU A 228 -11.49 -21.27 8.19
N ILE A 229 -12.40 -21.90 7.45
CA ILE A 229 -12.91 -21.38 6.16
C ILE A 229 -13.70 -20.08 6.36
N SER A 230 -14.50 -19.98 7.41
CA SER A 230 -15.26 -18.77 7.74
C SER A 230 -14.32 -17.61 8.07
N TRP A 231 -13.26 -17.88 8.83
CA TRP A 231 -12.24 -16.87 9.13
C TRP A 231 -11.43 -16.48 7.90
N ALA A 232 -10.98 -17.45 7.10
CA ALA A 232 -10.25 -17.17 5.86
C ALA A 232 -11.06 -16.39 4.82
N ARG A 233 -12.41 -16.39 4.93
CA ARG A 233 -13.33 -15.64 4.07
C ARG A 233 -13.87 -14.36 4.72
N SER A 234 -13.41 -13.98 5.92
CA SER A 234 -13.85 -12.72 6.52
C SER A 234 -13.17 -11.55 5.79
N TYR A 235 -13.95 -10.75 5.06
CA TYR A 235 -13.48 -9.53 4.40
C TYR A 235 -14.35 -8.34 4.79
N ALA A 236 -13.88 -7.12 4.48
CA ALA A 236 -14.60 -5.90 4.79
C ALA A 236 -15.91 -5.82 3.99
N SER A 237 -17.03 -5.57 4.69
CA SER A 237 -18.39 -5.60 4.14
C SER A 237 -18.71 -4.44 3.18
N ASP A 238 -17.80 -3.49 3.03
CA ASP A 238 -17.90 -2.29 2.21
C ASP A 238 -17.55 -2.50 0.72
N SER A 239 -17.03 -3.69 0.37
CA SER A 239 -16.72 -4.07 -1.00
C SER A 239 -17.87 -4.87 -1.65
N GLY A 240 -18.24 -4.51 -2.88
CA GLY A 240 -19.39 -5.10 -3.59
C GLY A 240 -19.21 -5.16 -5.09
N PHE A 241 -19.72 -6.25 -5.71
CA PHE A 241 -19.56 -6.55 -7.14
C PHE A 241 -20.59 -5.86 -8.06
N THR A 242 -21.56 -5.14 -7.52
CA THR A 242 -22.69 -4.58 -8.29
C THR A 242 -22.45 -3.12 -8.67
N ARG A 243 -22.07 -2.88 -9.93
CA ARG A 243 -21.81 -1.53 -10.48
C ARG A 243 -22.31 -1.45 -11.93
N SER A 244 -22.69 -0.25 -12.39
CA SER A 244 -23.05 -0.05 -13.80
C SER A 244 -21.80 -0.07 -14.70
N LEU A 245 -21.94 -0.48 -15.96
CA LEU A 245 -20.81 -0.55 -16.90
C LEU A 245 -20.06 0.80 -17.04
N GLY A 246 -20.78 1.92 -17.03
CA GLY A 246 -20.19 3.26 -17.06
C GLY A 246 -19.36 3.57 -15.81
N GLN A 247 -19.83 3.18 -14.63
CA GLN A 247 -19.06 3.30 -13.39
C GLN A 247 -17.81 2.40 -13.42
N LEU A 248 -17.93 1.18 -13.94
CA LEU A 248 -16.79 0.28 -14.09
C LEU A 248 -15.69 0.89 -14.94
N ILE A 249 -16.03 1.38 -16.14
CA ILE A 249 -15.05 1.95 -17.07
C ILE A 249 -14.46 3.24 -16.50
N GLY A 250 -15.31 4.19 -16.07
CA GLY A 250 -14.87 5.49 -15.59
C GLY A 250 -14.02 5.39 -14.33
N ALA A 251 -14.46 4.62 -13.33
CA ALA A 251 -13.72 4.46 -12.07
C ALA A 251 -12.42 3.68 -12.27
N ASN A 252 -12.42 2.65 -13.13
CA ASN A 252 -11.21 1.87 -13.42
C ASN A 252 -10.16 2.69 -14.17
N ILE A 253 -10.55 3.51 -15.15
CA ILE A 253 -9.61 4.43 -15.82
C ILE A 253 -9.08 5.46 -14.83
N ALA A 254 -9.96 6.11 -14.06
CA ALA A 254 -9.55 7.13 -13.09
C ALA A 254 -8.57 6.58 -12.03
N SER A 255 -8.81 5.36 -11.52
CA SER A 255 -7.93 4.71 -10.56
C SER A 255 -6.61 4.24 -11.18
N CYS A 256 -6.60 3.80 -12.44
CA CYS A 256 -5.36 3.56 -13.18
C CYS A 256 -4.56 4.85 -13.39
N VAL A 257 -5.19 5.99 -13.70
CA VAL A 257 -4.51 7.29 -13.80
C VAL A 257 -3.86 7.67 -12.47
N LYS A 258 -4.55 7.45 -11.34
CA LYS A 258 -3.99 7.69 -10.00
C LYS A 258 -2.72 6.91 -9.70
N LEU A 259 -2.50 5.74 -10.33
CA LEU A 259 -1.22 5.01 -10.22
C LEU A 259 -0.04 5.85 -10.72
N PHE A 260 -0.26 6.59 -11.81
CA PHE A 260 0.76 7.43 -12.43
C PHE A 260 0.82 8.80 -11.78
N ALA A 261 -0.27 9.55 -11.85
CA ALA A 261 -0.34 10.95 -11.50
C ALA A 261 -1.32 11.15 -10.36
N GLY A 262 -0.78 11.62 -9.23
CA GLY A 262 -1.56 11.97 -8.05
C GLY A 262 -1.85 13.46 -7.99
N GLY A 263 -2.47 13.86 -6.90
CA GLY A 263 -2.66 15.26 -6.52
C GLY A 263 -4.07 15.78 -6.78
N LYS A 264 -4.39 16.86 -6.08
CA LYS A 264 -5.61 17.65 -6.24
C LYS A 264 -5.18 19.10 -6.40
N LEU A 265 -5.83 19.86 -7.29
CA LEU A 265 -5.51 21.28 -7.46
C LEU A 265 -5.69 22.08 -6.16
N ALA A 266 -6.69 21.71 -5.35
CA ALA A 266 -6.90 22.31 -4.02
C ALA A 266 -5.68 22.16 -3.09
N LEU A 267 -4.96 21.03 -3.17
CA LEU A 267 -3.74 20.83 -2.35
C LEU A 267 -2.57 21.70 -2.84
N ILE A 268 -2.53 22.08 -4.12
CA ILE A 268 -1.50 23.00 -4.63
C ILE A 268 -1.69 24.40 -4.04
N GLU A 269 -2.94 24.85 -3.93
CA GLU A 269 -3.28 26.13 -3.31
C GLU A 269 -2.97 26.13 -1.81
N GLU A 270 -3.41 25.09 -1.09
CA GLU A 270 -3.24 24.97 0.36
C GLU A 270 -1.78 24.81 0.79
N PHE A 271 -0.97 24.05 0.04
CA PHE A 271 0.43 23.72 0.38
C PHE A 271 1.45 24.51 -0.46
N SER A 272 1.04 25.68 -0.96
CA SER A 272 1.84 26.54 -1.81
C SER A 272 3.16 26.93 -1.13
N SER A 273 4.27 26.46 -1.71
CA SER A 273 5.61 26.60 -1.15
C SER A 273 6.67 26.54 -2.25
N TRP A 274 7.88 27.02 -1.95
CA TRP A 274 8.95 27.05 -2.96
C TRP A 274 9.32 25.67 -3.55
N PRO A 275 9.37 24.54 -2.80
CA PRO A 275 9.71 23.24 -3.38
C PRO A 275 8.65 22.78 -4.39
N MET A 276 7.38 23.03 -4.07
CA MET A 276 6.26 22.74 -4.95
C MET A 276 6.36 23.55 -6.25
N TRP A 277 6.58 24.86 -6.18
CA TRP A 277 6.69 25.72 -7.37
C TRP A 277 7.91 25.39 -8.23
N VAL A 278 9.05 25.05 -7.61
CA VAL A 278 10.22 24.56 -8.35
C VAL A 278 9.86 23.28 -9.10
N SER A 279 9.16 22.35 -8.45
CA SER A 279 8.77 21.08 -9.06
C SER A 279 7.77 21.26 -10.21
N LEU A 280 6.75 22.10 -10.04
CA LEU A 280 5.81 22.42 -11.12
C LEU A 280 6.50 23.13 -12.29
N THR A 281 7.47 24.00 -12.01
CA THR A 281 8.29 24.65 -13.04
C THR A 281 9.12 23.63 -13.82
N VAL A 282 9.78 22.69 -13.12
CA VAL A 282 10.51 21.58 -13.75
C VAL A 282 9.59 20.70 -14.58
N CYS A 283 8.37 20.43 -14.09
CA CYS A 283 7.36 19.68 -14.84
C CYS A 283 7.03 20.37 -16.17
N VAL A 284 6.66 21.66 -16.13
CA VAL A 284 6.35 22.44 -17.34
C VAL A 284 7.54 22.49 -18.29
N ALA A 285 8.73 22.81 -17.79
CA ALA A 285 9.95 22.86 -18.59
C ALA A 285 10.27 21.52 -19.27
N ALA A 286 10.10 20.40 -18.55
CA ALA A 286 10.33 19.06 -19.08
C ALA A 286 9.30 18.69 -20.16
N VAL A 287 8.00 19.00 -19.96
CA VAL A 287 6.97 18.80 -20.99
C VAL A 287 7.28 19.63 -22.24
N SER A 288 7.58 20.93 -22.08
CA SER A 288 7.92 21.82 -23.19
C SER A 288 9.16 21.32 -23.95
N ALA A 289 10.22 20.92 -23.24
CA ALA A 289 11.41 20.35 -23.85
C ALA A 289 11.09 19.04 -24.60
N GLY A 290 10.29 18.15 -24.00
CA GLY A 290 9.83 16.92 -24.63
C GLY A 290 9.05 17.17 -25.93
N MET A 291 8.14 18.15 -25.93
CA MET A 291 7.38 18.56 -27.12
C MET A 291 8.29 19.11 -28.23
N VAL A 292 9.25 19.99 -27.90
CA VAL A 292 10.20 20.54 -28.87
C VAL A 292 11.07 19.44 -29.46
N LEU A 293 11.59 18.53 -28.62
CA LEU A 293 12.41 17.40 -29.05
C LEU A 293 11.63 16.38 -29.90
N ALA A 294 10.31 16.29 -29.73
CA ALA A 294 9.45 15.39 -30.48
C ALA A 294 9.10 15.93 -31.89
N ARG A 295 9.05 17.25 -32.10
CA ARG A 295 8.59 17.88 -33.36
C ARG A 295 9.38 17.50 -34.62
N GLY A 296 10.61 17.03 -34.49
CA GLY A 296 11.44 16.57 -35.60
C GLY A 296 11.67 15.06 -35.64
N HIS A 297 11.02 14.29 -34.76
CA HIS A 297 11.30 12.88 -34.64
C HIS A 297 10.37 12.03 -35.49
N VAL A 298 10.96 11.35 -36.49
CA VAL A 298 10.30 10.24 -37.16
C VAL A 298 10.46 9.00 -36.26
N PRO A 299 9.36 8.39 -35.78
CA PRO A 299 9.42 7.19 -34.96
C PRO A 299 10.26 6.13 -35.66
N ARG A 300 11.26 5.60 -34.95
CA ARG A 300 12.01 4.46 -35.48
C ARG A 300 11.10 3.24 -35.49
N ASN A 301 10.86 2.68 -36.67
CA ASN A 301 10.28 1.34 -36.85
C ASN A 301 11.32 0.24 -36.55
N GLU A 302 12.07 0.39 -35.45
CA GLU A 302 12.92 -0.70 -34.98
C GLU A 302 12.00 -1.80 -34.43
N PRO A 303 12.17 -3.06 -34.86
CA PRO A 303 11.41 -4.16 -34.31
C PRO A 303 11.65 -4.25 -32.80
N LEU A 304 10.58 -4.55 -32.05
CA LEU A 304 10.67 -4.76 -30.62
C LEU A 304 11.71 -5.84 -30.32
N LYS A 305 12.72 -5.51 -29.50
CA LYS A 305 13.71 -6.49 -29.04
C LYS A 305 13.14 -7.46 -28.01
N THR A 306 11.98 -7.15 -27.43
CA THR A 306 11.32 -8.00 -26.42
C THR A 306 10.76 -9.27 -27.06
N ASP A 307 11.05 -10.43 -26.46
CA ASP A 307 10.48 -11.70 -26.88
C ASP A 307 8.94 -11.66 -26.71
N ARG A 308 8.21 -12.22 -27.69
CA ARG A 308 6.76 -12.40 -27.61
C ARG A 308 6.34 -13.14 -26.34
N LYS A 309 7.16 -14.08 -25.86
CA LYS A 309 6.89 -14.80 -24.61
C LYS A 309 6.89 -13.86 -23.40
N ASP A 310 7.90 -13.02 -23.28
CA ASP A 310 8.01 -12.05 -22.19
C ASP A 310 6.83 -11.05 -22.22
N LEU A 311 6.46 -10.58 -23.42
CA LEU A 311 5.27 -9.75 -23.59
C LEU A 311 3.99 -10.46 -23.15
N THR A 312 3.82 -11.73 -23.52
CA THR A 312 2.64 -12.52 -23.09
C THR A 312 2.59 -12.66 -21.58
N VAL A 313 3.74 -12.90 -20.93
CA VAL A 313 3.84 -12.96 -19.46
C VAL A 313 3.46 -11.63 -18.82
N LEU A 314 3.96 -10.50 -19.33
CA LEU A 314 3.61 -9.16 -18.82
C LEU A 314 2.12 -8.85 -18.98
N TRP A 315 1.52 -9.20 -20.12
CA TRP A 315 0.08 -9.03 -20.33
C TRP A 315 -0.75 -9.93 -19.41
N MET A 316 -0.34 -11.18 -19.19
CA MET A 316 -1.05 -12.04 -18.24
C MET A 316 -0.93 -11.54 -16.79
N TRP A 317 0.22 -10.97 -16.42
CA TRP A 317 0.39 -10.31 -15.13
C TRP A 317 -0.53 -9.11 -14.99
N LEU A 318 -0.70 -8.30 -16.03
CA LEU A 318 -1.61 -7.16 -15.99
C LEU A 318 -3.09 -7.60 -15.98
N LEU A 319 -3.49 -8.46 -16.91
CA LEU A 319 -4.90 -8.75 -17.20
C LEU A 319 -5.57 -9.54 -16.07
N ALA A 320 -4.89 -10.51 -15.46
CA ALA A 320 -5.49 -11.34 -14.41
C ALA A 320 -6.01 -10.52 -13.21
N PRO A 321 -5.18 -9.69 -12.53
CA PRO A 321 -5.67 -8.80 -11.48
C PRO A 321 -6.54 -7.66 -12.03
N ALA A 322 -6.28 -7.13 -13.24
CA ALA A 322 -7.10 -6.03 -13.78
C ALA A 322 -8.56 -6.42 -14.01
N ILE A 323 -8.81 -7.64 -14.52
CA ILE A 323 -10.18 -8.14 -14.74
C ILE A 323 -10.91 -8.31 -13.40
N PHE A 324 -10.24 -8.87 -12.40
CA PHE A 324 -10.81 -9.04 -11.07
C PHE A 324 -11.10 -7.68 -10.40
N LEU A 325 -10.14 -6.76 -10.41
CA LEU A 325 -10.31 -5.45 -9.78
C LEU A 325 -11.31 -4.58 -10.51
N ALA A 326 -11.46 -4.74 -11.83
CA ALA A 326 -12.50 -4.06 -12.57
C ALA A 326 -13.90 -4.50 -12.10
N SER A 327 -14.11 -5.76 -11.68
CA SER A 327 -15.41 -6.22 -11.19
C SER A 327 -15.62 -6.03 -9.70
N TRP A 328 -14.57 -6.16 -8.89
CA TRP A 328 -14.68 -6.11 -7.42
C TRP A 328 -14.50 -4.70 -6.84
N ASP A 329 -13.50 -3.95 -7.29
CA ASP A 329 -13.18 -2.62 -6.74
C ASP A 329 -12.58 -1.69 -7.82
N PRO A 330 -13.41 -1.24 -8.78
CA PRO A 330 -12.93 -0.45 -9.91
C PRO A 330 -12.43 0.93 -9.48
N GLY A 331 -12.88 1.48 -8.36
CA GLY A 331 -12.55 2.83 -7.91
C GLY A 331 -11.26 2.93 -7.09
N SER A 332 -10.83 1.84 -6.44
CA SER A 332 -9.61 1.86 -5.63
C SER A 332 -8.36 1.78 -6.49
N ALA A 333 -7.50 2.78 -6.32
CA ALA A 333 -6.14 2.73 -6.87
C ALA A 333 -5.21 1.84 -6.02
N PHE A 334 -5.58 1.56 -4.77
CA PHE A 334 -4.75 0.87 -3.80
C PHE A 334 -4.52 -0.59 -4.19
N HIS A 335 -5.61 -1.33 -4.45
CA HIS A 335 -5.53 -2.71 -4.93
C HIS A 335 -4.82 -2.82 -6.29
N LYS A 336 -4.83 -1.74 -7.09
CA LYS A 336 -4.17 -1.71 -8.39
C LYS A 336 -2.65 -1.59 -8.31
N LEU A 337 -2.07 -1.54 -7.11
CA LEU A 337 -0.62 -1.62 -6.94
C LEU A 337 -0.04 -2.92 -7.54
N PHE A 338 -0.80 -4.02 -7.54
CA PHE A 338 -0.41 -5.28 -8.18
C PHE A 338 -0.35 -5.21 -9.72
N LEU A 339 -0.97 -4.21 -10.33
CA LEU A 339 -0.87 -3.94 -11.78
C LEU A 339 0.41 -3.15 -12.11
N TRP A 340 0.87 -2.35 -11.15
CA TRP A 340 1.85 -1.29 -11.38
C TRP A 340 3.16 -1.78 -12.00
N PRO A 341 3.82 -2.84 -11.49
CA PRO A 341 5.06 -3.30 -12.11
C PRO A 341 4.86 -3.79 -13.55
N ALA A 342 3.77 -4.50 -13.84
CA ALA A 342 3.47 -4.98 -15.19
C ALA A 342 3.24 -3.80 -16.16
N ILE A 343 2.48 -2.79 -15.74
CA ILE A 343 2.23 -1.57 -16.52
C ILE A 343 3.54 -0.86 -16.85
N VAL A 344 4.41 -0.64 -15.85
CA VAL A 344 5.71 0.03 -16.06
C VAL A 344 6.61 -0.77 -17.00
N LEU A 345 6.65 -2.10 -16.87
CA LEU A 345 7.43 -2.96 -17.75
C LEU A 345 6.86 -2.99 -19.18
N LEU A 346 5.54 -2.94 -19.36
CA LEU A 346 4.90 -2.82 -20.68
C LEU A 346 5.19 -1.46 -21.33
N ILE A 347 5.21 -0.37 -20.56
CA ILE A 347 5.66 0.95 -21.04
C ILE A 347 7.13 0.90 -21.46
N GLY A 348 7.97 0.21 -20.70
CA GLY A 348 9.36 -0.05 -21.07
C GLY A 348 9.52 -0.90 -22.33
N ALA A 349 8.66 -1.89 -22.53
CA ALA A 349 8.73 -2.78 -23.68
C ALA A 349 8.22 -2.10 -24.97
N TYR A 350 7.10 -1.37 -24.89
CA TYR A 350 6.43 -0.79 -26.06
C TYR A 350 6.70 0.71 -26.25
N GLY A 351 6.63 1.51 -25.19
CA GLY A 351 6.59 2.97 -25.29
C GLY A 351 7.98 3.58 -25.38
N LEU A 352 8.77 3.42 -24.32
CA LEU A 352 10.05 4.12 -24.15
C LEU A 352 11.06 3.86 -25.28
N PRO A 353 11.19 2.64 -25.87
CA PRO A 353 12.13 2.40 -26.96
C PRO A 353 11.77 3.13 -28.26
N ARG A 354 10.50 3.51 -28.44
CA ARG A 354 10.01 4.21 -29.65
C ARG A 354 10.17 5.72 -29.56
N LEU A 355 10.48 6.24 -28.38
CA LEU A 355 10.74 7.65 -28.15
C LEU A 355 12.25 7.93 -28.22
N PRO A 356 12.67 9.11 -28.68
CA PRO A 356 14.03 9.57 -28.45
C PRO A 356 14.33 9.51 -26.95
N SER A 357 15.49 8.98 -26.57
CA SER A 357 15.86 8.86 -25.15
C SER A 357 15.70 10.15 -24.34
N ARG A 358 15.93 11.32 -24.97
CA ARG A 358 15.72 12.64 -24.36
C ARG A 358 14.24 12.96 -24.14
N VAL A 359 13.34 12.61 -25.07
CA VAL A 359 11.89 12.78 -24.94
C VAL A 359 11.35 11.85 -23.84
N ALA A 360 11.79 10.59 -23.83
CA ALA A 360 11.42 9.63 -22.80
C ALA A 360 11.87 10.08 -21.40
N ALA A 361 13.10 10.59 -21.28
CA ALA A 361 13.61 11.16 -20.03
C ALA A 361 12.84 12.41 -19.61
N ALA A 362 12.52 13.31 -20.55
CA ALA A 362 11.72 14.50 -20.27
C ALA A 362 10.30 14.14 -19.78
N PHE A 363 9.67 13.12 -20.36
CA PHE A 363 8.37 12.62 -19.90
C PHE A 363 8.43 12.07 -18.46
N VAL A 364 9.41 11.20 -18.17
CA VAL A 364 9.57 10.65 -16.82
C VAL A 364 9.89 11.75 -15.81
N LEU A 365 10.76 12.70 -16.16
CA LEU A 365 11.08 13.85 -15.31
C LEU A 365 9.85 14.73 -15.04
N ALA A 366 9.03 14.98 -16.06
CA ALA A 366 7.79 15.73 -15.90
C ALA A 366 6.84 15.05 -14.92
N LEU A 367 6.66 13.73 -15.03
CA LEU A 367 5.79 12.98 -14.11
C LEU A 367 6.34 12.95 -12.68
N VAL A 368 7.65 12.72 -12.52
CA VAL A 368 8.33 12.78 -11.21
C VAL A 368 8.11 14.15 -10.57
N ALA A 369 8.32 15.22 -11.32
CA ALA A 369 8.17 16.59 -10.83
C ALA A 369 6.70 16.96 -10.55
N TRP A 370 5.76 16.49 -11.38
CA TRP A 370 4.33 16.62 -11.10
C TRP A 370 3.98 15.94 -9.77
N ASN A 371 4.33 14.67 -9.62
CA ASN A 371 4.01 13.92 -8.40
C ASN A 371 4.70 14.50 -7.18
N PHE A 372 5.94 14.97 -7.30
CA PHE A 372 6.61 15.63 -6.19
C PHE A 372 5.83 16.86 -5.70
N GLY A 373 5.51 17.79 -6.60
CA GLY A 373 4.85 19.04 -6.22
C GLY A 373 3.37 18.87 -5.87
N ALA A 374 2.61 18.14 -6.70
CA ALA A 374 1.16 18.08 -6.59
C ALA A 374 0.66 16.97 -5.65
N PHE A 375 1.50 16.00 -5.26
CA PHE A 375 1.09 14.84 -4.48
C PHE A 375 2.00 14.58 -3.26
N ILE A 376 3.27 14.27 -3.49
CA ILE A 376 4.22 13.85 -2.44
C ILE A 376 4.38 14.95 -1.38
N TRP A 377 4.66 16.18 -1.81
CA TRP A 377 4.92 17.28 -0.89
C TRP A 377 3.71 17.60 0.00
N PRO A 378 2.48 17.81 -0.53
CA PRO A 378 1.29 17.96 0.31
C PRO A 378 1.10 16.79 1.28
N HIS A 379 1.16 15.55 0.79
CA HIS A 379 0.89 14.37 1.61
C HIS A 379 1.98 14.04 2.65
N ALA A 380 3.14 14.72 2.63
CA ALA A 380 4.15 14.65 3.69
C ALA A 380 3.81 15.51 4.91
N HIS A 381 2.76 16.35 4.84
CA HIS A 381 2.33 17.22 5.92
C HIS A 381 1.13 16.64 6.67
N VAL A 382 1.11 16.81 7.99
CA VAL A 382 0.01 16.36 8.85
C VAL A 382 -1.33 17.02 8.45
N SER A 383 -1.30 18.30 8.06
CA SER A 383 -2.51 19.05 7.67
C SER A 383 -3.20 18.51 6.41
N ALA A 384 -2.51 17.73 5.57
CA ALA A 384 -3.12 17.11 4.40
C ALA A 384 -4.07 15.95 4.76
N ASP A 385 -3.99 15.46 6.00
CA ASP A 385 -4.90 14.48 6.57
C ASP A 385 -5.71 15.14 7.71
N PRO A 386 -7.00 15.44 7.46
CA PRO A 386 -7.82 16.13 8.46
C PRO A 386 -8.10 15.26 9.69
N VAL A 387 -8.11 13.93 9.55
CA VAL A 387 -8.32 13.00 10.68
C VAL A 387 -7.08 12.98 11.57
N LEU A 388 -5.89 12.88 10.97
CA LEU A 388 -4.64 12.98 11.73
C LEU A 388 -4.49 14.34 12.41
N SER A 389 -4.82 15.42 11.71
CA SER A 389 -4.77 16.77 12.27
C SER A 389 -5.70 16.91 13.48
N LEU A 390 -6.92 16.38 13.38
CA LEU A 390 -7.86 16.31 14.49
C LEU A 390 -7.33 15.47 15.64
N ALA A 391 -6.76 14.30 15.36
CA ALA A 391 -6.19 13.42 16.39
C ALA A 391 -5.05 14.09 17.16
N VAL A 392 -4.15 14.81 16.47
CA VAL A 392 -3.07 15.58 17.08
C VAL A 392 -3.63 16.72 17.95
N GLU A 393 -4.74 17.34 17.56
CA GLU A 393 -5.35 18.39 18.37
C GLU A 393 -6.02 17.83 19.63
N ILE A 394 -6.74 16.71 19.50
CA ILE A 394 -7.30 15.96 20.64
C ILE A 394 -6.18 15.53 21.59
N ASP A 395 -5.04 15.05 21.08
CA ASP A 395 -3.91 14.62 21.91
C ASP A 395 -3.36 15.75 22.80
N LYS A 396 -3.33 16.98 22.28
CA LYS A 396 -2.86 18.16 23.02
C LYS A 396 -3.87 18.63 24.08
N GLN A 397 -5.16 18.58 23.76
CA GLN A 397 -6.20 19.23 24.56
C GLN A 397 -6.88 18.30 25.57
N LEU A 398 -7.09 17.04 25.20
CA LEU A 398 -7.81 16.08 26.05
C LEU A 398 -6.88 15.47 27.11
N PRO A 399 -7.24 15.41 28.40
CA PRO A 399 -6.42 14.73 29.40
C PRO A 399 -6.20 13.25 29.07
N ARG A 400 -5.00 12.73 29.37
CA ARG A 400 -4.66 11.30 29.12
C ARG A 400 -5.50 10.33 29.96
N ASN A 401 -6.00 10.75 31.12
CA ASN A 401 -6.88 9.91 31.95
C ASN A 401 -8.35 9.90 31.49
N ALA A 402 -8.67 10.50 30.34
CA ALA A 402 -10.03 10.49 29.80
C ALA A 402 -10.46 9.07 29.36
N THR A 403 -11.77 8.80 29.46
CA THR A 403 -12.39 7.58 28.94
C THR A 403 -13.25 7.93 27.74
N VAL A 404 -13.04 7.25 26.62
CA VAL A 404 -13.76 7.45 25.36
C VAL A 404 -14.69 6.26 25.13
N TYR A 405 -15.99 6.52 25.10
CA TYR A 405 -16.99 5.51 24.78
C TYR A 405 -17.25 5.49 23.28
N TYR A 406 -17.44 4.28 22.73
CA TYR A 406 -17.84 4.04 21.35
C TYR A 406 -18.85 2.91 21.21
N ALA A 407 -19.76 2.95 20.24
CA ALA A 407 -20.74 1.86 20.02
C ALA A 407 -20.28 0.88 18.93
N ALA A 408 -19.83 1.42 17.80
CA ALA A 408 -19.28 0.69 16.66
C ALA A 408 -17.95 1.33 16.25
N PHE A 409 -16.88 0.53 16.29
CA PHE A 409 -15.54 1.02 16.02
C PHE A 409 -15.35 1.23 14.51
N SER A 410 -15.05 2.47 14.12
CA SER A 410 -14.81 2.90 12.74
C SER A 410 -13.31 3.01 12.44
N PRO A 411 -12.90 3.03 11.16
CA PRO A 411 -11.50 3.25 10.80
C PRO A 411 -10.92 4.58 11.32
N ASP A 412 -11.75 5.61 11.45
CA ASP A 412 -11.34 6.91 12.00
C ASP A 412 -11.00 6.80 13.50
N ASP A 413 -11.64 5.90 14.24
CA ASP A 413 -11.35 5.68 15.66
C ASP A 413 -9.95 5.06 15.87
N TRP A 414 -9.44 4.29 14.90
CA TRP A 414 -8.05 3.80 14.93
C TRP A 414 -7.04 4.93 14.88
N TYR A 415 -7.33 5.99 14.12
CA TYR A 415 -6.47 7.18 14.09
C TYR A 415 -6.47 7.89 15.43
N LEU A 416 -7.66 8.09 15.99
CA LEU A 416 -7.80 8.78 17.27
C LEU A 416 -7.10 8.00 18.39
N ASP A 417 -7.30 6.69 18.49
CA ASP A 417 -6.62 5.85 19.50
C ASP A 417 -5.09 5.84 19.32
N TYR A 418 -4.63 5.70 18.07
CA TYR A 418 -3.19 5.59 17.80
C TYR A 418 -2.42 6.91 18.00
N PHE A 419 -2.97 8.02 17.52
CA PHE A 419 -2.32 9.34 17.52
C PHE A 419 -2.67 10.23 18.71
N ALA A 420 -3.71 9.89 19.49
CA ALA A 420 -3.98 10.48 20.80
C ALA A 420 -3.87 9.43 21.94
N PRO A 421 -2.69 8.82 22.13
CA PRO A 421 -2.54 7.65 23.00
C PRO A 421 -2.75 7.97 24.48
N GLY A 422 -3.13 6.95 25.25
CA GLY A 422 -3.21 7.01 26.72
C GLY A 422 -4.62 7.18 27.27
N ARG A 423 -5.61 7.52 26.44
CA ARG A 423 -7.02 7.50 26.82
C ARG A 423 -7.56 6.07 26.78
N LYS A 424 -8.55 5.79 27.63
CA LYS A 424 -9.18 4.46 27.70
C LYS A 424 -10.37 4.40 26.74
N TRP A 425 -10.29 3.58 25.71
CA TRP A 425 -11.41 3.33 24.79
C TRP A 425 -12.29 2.19 25.31
N VAL A 426 -13.60 2.42 25.42
CA VAL A 426 -14.57 1.47 25.99
C VAL A 426 -15.76 1.30 25.06
N GLN A 427 -16.00 0.07 24.61
CA GLN A 427 -17.19 -0.22 23.82
C GLN A 427 -18.45 -0.16 24.70
N MET A 428 -19.47 0.55 24.23
CA MET A 428 -20.80 0.55 24.82
C MET A 428 -21.49 -0.78 24.54
N THR A 429 -21.91 -1.48 25.59
CA THR A 429 -22.79 -2.63 25.46
C THR A 429 -24.21 -2.17 25.18
N SER A 430 -24.87 -2.78 24.18
CA SER A 430 -26.21 -2.44 23.70
C SER A 430 -27.28 -2.39 24.79
N ASP A 431 -27.06 -3.10 25.90
CA ASP A 431 -28.08 -3.39 26.90
C ASP A 431 -28.05 -2.43 28.10
N SER A 432 -26.98 -1.65 28.26
CA SER A 432 -26.80 -0.74 29.39
C SER A 432 -26.75 0.70 28.89
N GLY A 433 -27.92 1.33 28.71
CA GLY A 433 -28.01 2.79 28.57
C GLY A 433 -27.43 3.56 29.77
N GLN A 434 -26.96 2.86 30.81
CA GLN A 434 -26.14 3.41 31.88
C GLN A 434 -24.65 3.25 31.54
N VAL A 435 -24.02 4.38 31.24
CA VAL A 435 -22.57 4.51 31.12
C VAL A 435 -21.99 4.36 32.52
N VAL A 436 -21.36 3.22 32.81
CA VAL A 436 -20.64 3.05 34.08
C VAL A 436 -19.37 3.87 34.01
N VAL A 437 -19.40 5.05 34.66
CA VAL A 437 -18.26 5.95 34.71
C VAL A 437 -17.23 5.37 35.66
N ALA A 438 -16.19 4.76 35.10
CA ALA A 438 -15.06 4.27 35.86
C ALA A 438 -13.85 5.18 35.59
N GLY A 439 -13.68 6.24 36.39
CA GLY A 439 -12.48 7.08 36.31
C GLY A 439 -12.64 8.46 36.95
N THR A 440 -11.51 9.13 37.18
CA THR A 440 -11.42 10.52 37.66
C THR A 440 -11.24 11.55 36.54
N GLY A 441 -11.14 11.10 35.29
CA GLY A 441 -10.95 11.95 34.12
C GLY A 441 -12.25 12.26 33.38
N PRO A 442 -12.19 13.15 32.37
CA PRO A 442 -13.34 13.45 31.51
C PRO A 442 -13.89 12.19 30.83
N VAL A 443 -15.21 12.14 30.68
CA VAL A 443 -15.90 11.09 29.95
C VAL A 443 -16.29 11.63 28.58
N CYS A 444 -15.80 10.99 27.53
CA CYS A 444 -15.99 11.40 26.16
C CYS A 444 -16.77 10.36 25.38
N PHE A 445 -17.48 10.82 24.36
CA PHE A 445 -18.30 10.01 23.47
C PHE A 445 -17.92 10.37 22.04
N GLU A 446 -17.61 9.36 21.24
CA GLU A 446 -17.35 9.53 19.82
C GLU A 446 -18.69 9.50 19.04
N THR A 447 -18.64 9.58 17.71
CA THR A 447 -19.83 9.71 16.87
C THR A 447 -20.86 8.61 17.13
N THR A 448 -20.46 7.34 17.18
CA THR A 448 -21.42 6.25 17.25
C THR A 448 -21.97 6.07 18.66
N ALA A 449 -21.21 6.37 19.72
CA ALA A 449 -21.75 6.48 21.07
C ALA A 449 -22.76 7.61 21.16
N LEU A 450 -22.43 8.81 20.66
CA LEU A 450 -23.33 9.96 20.65
C LEU A 450 -24.67 9.65 19.97
N GLN A 451 -24.65 8.88 18.89
CA GLN A 451 -25.85 8.43 18.18
C GLN A 451 -26.69 7.40 18.96
N ASN A 452 -26.08 6.66 19.89
CA ASN A 452 -26.75 5.63 20.69
C ASN A 452 -27.16 6.11 22.09
N LEU A 453 -26.82 7.34 22.48
CA LEU A 453 -27.29 7.92 23.73
C LEU A 453 -28.78 8.26 23.65
N LYS A 454 -29.53 7.82 24.66
CA LYS A 454 -30.97 8.11 24.78
C LYS A 454 -31.23 9.57 25.20
N ASP A 455 -30.37 10.09 26.06
CA ASP A 455 -30.50 11.42 26.62
C ASP A 455 -29.41 12.35 26.04
N PRO A 456 -29.74 13.58 25.65
CA PRO A 456 -28.77 14.53 25.13
C PRO A 456 -27.76 14.91 26.21
N LEU A 457 -26.47 14.83 25.86
CA LEU A 457 -25.40 15.32 26.72
C LEU A 457 -25.42 16.85 26.78
N ARG A 458 -24.88 17.38 27.88
CA ARG A 458 -24.44 18.78 27.95
C ARG A 458 -22.92 18.81 27.82
N PRO A 459 -22.37 18.81 26.60
CA PRO A 459 -20.93 18.75 26.40
C PRO A 459 -20.25 20.00 26.94
N ASP A 460 -19.03 19.86 27.44
CA ASP A 460 -18.15 21.02 27.68
C ASP A 460 -17.74 21.58 26.30
N PRO A 461 -18.09 22.84 25.97
CA PRO A 461 -17.75 23.42 24.67
C PRO A 461 -16.23 23.52 24.43
N ARG A 462 -15.40 23.38 25.48
CA ARG A 462 -13.93 23.36 25.36
C ARG A 462 -13.39 21.97 25.00
N LEU A 463 -14.20 20.92 25.16
CA LEU A 463 -13.85 19.53 24.91
C LEU A 463 -14.83 18.91 23.90
N SER A 464 -15.04 19.66 22.81
CA SER A 464 -15.88 19.24 21.69
C SER A 464 -15.12 19.47 20.40
N TRP A 465 -15.05 18.41 19.58
CA TRP A 465 -14.42 18.46 18.27
C TRP A 465 -15.33 17.81 17.23
N ALA A 466 -15.30 18.35 16.01
CA ALA A 466 -16.08 17.82 14.90
C ALA A 466 -15.31 17.91 13.58
N LEU A 467 -15.26 16.80 12.86
CA LEU A 467 -14.87 16.72 11.46
C LEU A 467 -15.99 16.00 10.71
N VAL A 468 -16.96 16.79 10.25
CA VAL A 468 -18.13 16.30 9.50
C VAL A 468 -18.06 16.85 8.09
N ASN A 469 -17.78 15.98 7.13
CA ASN A 469 -17.74 16.29 5.70
C ASN A 469 -18.22 15.07 4.89
N GLN A 470 -18.04 15.09 3.57
CA GLN A 470 -18.49 13.98 2.71
C GLN A 470 -17.73 12.66 2.94
N GLN A 471 -16.53 12.72 3.52
CA GLN A 471 -15.64 11.58 3.72
C GLN A 471 -15.62 11.10 5.18
N HIS A 472 -15.78 12.02 6.13
CA HIS A 472 -15.65 11.76 7.56
C HIS A 472 -16.87 12.27 8.33
N ASN A 473 -17.25 11.52 9.35
CA ASN A 473 -18.30 11.90 10.29
C ASN A 473 -17.81 11.67 11.71
N ILE A 474 -16.82 12.46 12.12
CA ILE A 474 -16.24 12.39 13.46
C ILE A 474 -16.85 13.52 14.29
N ARG A 475 -17.49 13.15 15.40
CA ARG A 475 -17.94 14.03 16.47
C ARG A 475 -17.40 13.44 17.76
N PHE A 476 -16.81 14.28 18.58
CA PHE A 476 -16.17 13.86 19.81
C PHE A 476 -16.52 14.88 20.88
N GLU A 477 -17.27 14.45 21.90
CA GLU A 477 -17.83 15.34 22.92
C GLU A 477 -17.57 14.79 24.32
N CYS A 478 -17.09 15.63 25.23
CA CYS A 478 -16.80 15.23 26.61
C CYS A 478 -17.66 15.95 27.65
N VAL A 479 -17.90 15.27 28.77
CA VAL A 479 -18.50 15.81 30.00
C VAL A 479 -17.48 15.80 31.14
N HIS A 480 -17.42 16.88 31.92
CA HIS A 480 -16.44 17.04 33.00
C HIS A 480 -16.82 16.27 34.28
N GLU A 481 -18.12 16.15 34.55
CA GLU A 481 -18.67 15.37 35.66
C GLU A 481 -19.97 14.69 35.20
N PRO A 482 -20.04 13.36 35.15
CA PRO A 482 -21.32 12.67 35.08
C PRO A 482 -22.01 12.84 36.43
N ARG A 483 -23.13 13.58 36.43
CA ARG A 483 -24.00 13.70 37.61
C ARG A 483 -24.84 12.44 37.83
#